data_AF-A0A126NUZ9-F1
#
_entry.id   AF-A0A126NUZ9-F1
#
_cell.length_a   1.000
_cell.length_b   1.000
_cell.length_c   1.000
_cell.angle_alpha   90.00
_cell.angle_beta   90.00
_cell.angle_gamma   90.00
#
_symmetry.space_group_name_H-M   'P 1'
#
loop_
_entity.id
_entity.type
_entity.pdbx_description
1 polymer ?
#
loop_
_entity_poly.entity_id
_entity_poly.type
_entity_poly.pdbx_seq_one_letter_code
_entity_poly.pdbx_strand_id
1 'polypeptide(L)'
;MEPEIHDGAPMLFDRAAAIRVGDIVAVWFRPECTPPGSHQIIVKRLVRGLPEGMTLPGNRSSSASIRVAMRNPRAEWDIPVRRLLGLVRCLGPVPADIARISMSDDQVRAAFPRS
;
A
#
# COMPACT_ATOMS: atom_id res chain seq x y z
N MET A 1 13.00 0.62 -0.79
CA MET A 1 12.92 -0.62 -1.61
C MET A 1 14.02 -0.59 -2.66
N GLU A 2 15.21 -0.13 -2.25
CA GLU A 2 16.31 0.07 -3.18
C GLU A 2 16.86 -1.27 -3.66
N PRO A 3 17.41 -1.34 -4.90
CA PRO A 3 17.55 -0.24 -5.87
C PRO A 3 16.30 0.01 -6.74
N GLU A 4 15.25 -0.79 -6.61
CA GLU A 4 14.11 -0.78 -7.53
C GLU A 4 13.20 0.44 -7.36
N ILE A 5 13.09 0.96 -6.13
CA ILE A 5 12.41 2.22 -5.84
C ILE A 5 13.31 3.02 -4.89
N HIS A 6 13.75 4.18 -5.38
CA HIS A 6 14.49 5.17 -4.62
C HIS A 6 13.61 5.87 -3.58
N ASP A 7 14.22 6.29 -2.49
CA ASP A 7 13.53 7.10 -1.49
C ASP A 7 13.05 8.43 -2.10
N GLY A 8 11.87 8.88 -1.69
CA GLY A 8 11.22 10.08 -2.22
C GLY A 8 10.65 9.94 -3.65
N ALA A 9 10.81 8.80 -4.33
CA ALA A 9 10.25 8.61 -5.67
C ALA A 9 8.70 8.60 -5.62
N PRO A 10 8.01 9.43 -6.41
CA PRO A 10 6.56 9.37 -6.52
C PRO A 10 6.17 8.07 -7.22
N MET A 11 5.15 7.39 -6.68
CA MET A 11 4.71 6.08 -7.15
C MET A 11 3.28 6.16 -7.69
N LEU A 12 3.02 5.46 -8.79
CA LEU A 12 1.69 5.32 -9.37
C LEU A 12 0.99 4.08 -8.79
N PHE A 13 -0.26 4.26 -8.39
CA PHE A 13 -1.09 3.17 -7.84
C PHE A 13 -2.41 3.09 -8.59
N ASP A 14 -2.82 1.86 -8.90
CA ASP A 14 -4.09 1.58 -9.58
C ASP A 14 -4.95 0.66 -8.70
N ARG A 15 -6.13 1.17 -8.34
CA ARG A 15 -7.12 0.50 -7.49
C ARG A 15 -7.92 -0.58 -8.23
N ALA A 16 -8.03 -0.50 -9.55
CA ALA A 16 -8.75 -1.46 -10.37
C ALA A 16 -7.83 -2.57 -10.92
N ALA A 17 -6.51 -2.34 -10.94
CA ALA A 17 -5.56 -3.33 -11.41
C ALA A 17 -5.57 -4.59 -10.54
N ALA A 18 -5.65 -5.75 -11.19
CA ALA A 18 -5.52 -7.04 -10.52
C ALA A 18 -4.13 -7.17 -9.88
N ILE A 19 -4.11 -7.64 -8.63
CA ILE A 19 -2.90 -7.85 -7.82
C ILE A 19 -2.43 -9.30 -7.97
N ARG A 20 -1.14 -9.50 -8.20
CA ARG A 20 -0.50 -10.81 -8.33
C ARG A 20 0.68 -10.95 -7.37
N VAL A 21 1.02 -12.19 -7.02
CA VAL A 21 2.27 -12.48 -6.31
C VAL A 21 3.44 -11.97 -7.15
N GLY A 22 4.39 -11.31 -6.48
CA GLY A 22 5.51 -10.62 -7.11
C GLY A 22 5.26 -9.13 -7.31
N ASP A 23 4.02 -8.64 -7.32
CA ASP A 23 3.75 -7.21 -7.48
C ASP A 23 4.22 -6.37 -6.29
N ILE A 24 4.51 -5.11 -6.53
CA ILE A 24 4.64 -4.10 -5.49
C ILE A 24 3.24 -3.62 -5.14
N VAL A 25 2.91 -3.57 -3.86
CA VAL A 25 1.57 -3.21 -3.38
C VAL A 25 1.65 -2.17 -2.27
N ALA A 26 0.71 -1.23 -2.28
CA ALA A 26 0.39 -0.43 -1.11
C ALA A 26 -0.53 -1.26 -0.20
N VAL A 27 -0.05 -1.51 1.00
CA VAL A 27 -0.78 -2.20 2.07
C VAL A 27 -1.38 -1.14 2.98
N TRP A 28 -2.70 -0.98 2.91
CA TRP A 28 -3.45 -0.09 3.79
C TRP A 28 -3.87 -0.84 5.05
N PHE A 29 -3.40 -0.38 6.20
CA PHE A 29 -3.84 -0.86 7.49
C PHE A 29 -5.15 -0.19 7.91
N ARG A 30 -5.96 -0.90 8.69
CA ARG A 30 -7.10 -0.31 9.38
C ARG A 30 -6.62 0.76 10.37
N PRO A 31 -7.30 1.92 10.48
CA PRO A 31 -6.87 3.01 11.38
C PRO A 31 -6.64 2.53 12.82
N GLU A 32 -7.53 1.68 13.34
CA GLU A 32 -7.44 1.13 14.70
C GLU A 32 -6.24 0.20 14.93
N CYS A 33 -5.59 -0.26 13.86
CA CYS A 33 -4.40 -1.12 13.90
C CYS A 33 -3.10 -0.32 13.65
N THR A 34 -3.21 1.00 13.48
CA THR A 34 -2.11 1.92 13.22
C THR A 34 -1.90 2.81 14.43
N PRO A 35 -0.75 2.71 15.13
CA PRO A 35 -0.44 3.60 16.24
C PRO A 35 -0.40 5.08 15.82
N PRO A 36 -0.77 6.02 16.71
CA PRO A 36 -0.59 7.44 16.44
C PRO A 36 0.85 7.77 16.03
N GLY A 37 1.01 8.61 15.00
CA GLY A 37 2.32 8.98 14.44
C GLY A 37 2.94 7.95 13.50
N SER A 38 2.35 6.76 13.33
CA SER A 38 2.79 5.77 12.36
C SER A 38 2.12 5.94 11.00
N HIS A 39 2.77 5.48 9.93
CA HIS A 39 2.15 5.43 8.61
C HIS A 39 1.10 4.32 8.55
N GLN A 40 -0.10 4.68 8.09
CA GLN A 40 -1.19 3.73 7.85
C GLN A 40 -0.95 2.88 6.59
N ILE A 41 0.01 3.28 5.75
CA ILE A 41 0.32 2.64 4.47
C ILE A 41 1.78 2.22 4.49
N ILE A 42 2.04 0.99 4.01
CA ILE A 42 3.40 0.58 3.65
C ILE A 42 3.42 0.09 2.21
N VAL A 43 4.54 0.29 1.53
CA VAL A 43 4.77 -0.21 0.17
C VAL A 43 5.78 -1.35 0.24
N LYS A 44 5.36 -2.55 -0.19
CA LYS A 44 6.16 -3.79 -0.12
C LYS A 44 5.88 -4.68 -1.32
N ARG A 45 6.74 -5.67 -1.55
CA ARG A 45 6.49 -6.71 -2.56
C ARG A 45 5.60 -7.80 -1.99
N LEU A 46 4.57 -8.20 -2.71
CA LEU A 46 3.68 -9.29 -2.33
C LEU A 46 4.34 -10.64 -2.62
N VAL A 47 4.46 -11.50 -1.61
CA VAL A 47 5.02 -12.86 -1.72
C VAL A 47 3.90 -13.90 -1.66
N ARG A 48 2.88 -13.65 -0.84
CA ARG A 48 1.67 -14.48 -0.75
C ARG A 48 0.46 -13.56 -0.69
N GLY A 49 -0.44 -13.73 -1.66
CA GLY A 49 -1.67 -12.94 -1.77
C GLY A 49 -2.74 -13.31 -0.75
N LEU A 50 -3.92 -12.71 -0.91
CA LEU A 50 -5.11 -13.13 -0.19
C LEU A 50 -5.48 -14.57 -0.58
N PRO A 51 -6.01 -15.37 0.35
CA PRO A 51 -6.63 -16.64 0.00
C PRO A 51 -7.74 -16.45 -1.05
N GLU A 52 -7.95 -17.49 -1.86
CA GLU A 52 -8.99 -17.48 -2.88
C GLU A 52 -10.38 -17.21 -2.26
N GLY A 53 -11.20 -16.40 -2.95
CA GLY A 53 -12.52 -15.98 -2.47
C GLY A 53 -12.52 -14.94 -1.35
N MET A 54 -11.36 -14.52 -0.84
CA MET A 54 -11.28 -13.51 0.21
C MET A 54 -11.24 -12.09 -0.36
N THR A 55 -12.07 -11.20 0.18
CA THR A 55 -12.12 -9.78 -0.18
C THR A 55 -11.66 -8.89 0.98
N LEU A 56 -11.29 -7.64 0.66
CA LEU A 56 -10.96 -6.61 1.64
C LEU A 56 -12.08 -5.55 1.69
N PRO A 57 -12.33 -4.95 2.86
CA PRO A 57 -11.59 -5.09 4.11
C PRO A 57 -11.84 -6.44 4.80
N GLY A 58 -10.77 -7.05 5.33
CA GLY A 58 -10.80 -8.43 5.82
C GLY A 58 -11.65 -8.62 7.07
N ASN A 59 -12.28 -9.80 7.23
CA ASN A 59 -13.01 -10.15 8.45
C ASN A 59 -12.08 -10.06 9.68
N ARG A 60 -12.54 -9.40 10.75
CA ARG A 60 -11.78 -9.22 12.01
C ARG A 60 -11.41 -10.56 12.67
N SER A 61 -12.23 -11.59 12.49
CA SER A 61 -12.00 -12.93 13.03
C SER A 61 -11.12 -13.81 12.14
N SER A 62 -10.67 -13.30 10.97
CA SER A 62 -9.85 -14.08 10.05
C SER A 62 -8.45 -14.35 10.63
N SER A 63 -8.02 -15.62 10.55
CA SER A 63 -6.65 -16.05 10.82
C SER A 63 -5.75 -15.97 9.58
N ALA A 64 -6.31 -15.69 8.40
CA ALA A 64 -5.56 -15.59 7.16
C ALA A 64 -4.55 -14.43 7.20
N SER A 65 -3.45 -14.59 6.45
CA SER A 65 -2.41 -13.57 6.32
C SER A 65 -1.88 -13.52 4.89
N ILE A 66 -1.55 -12.30 4.47
CA ILE A 66 -0.67 -12.10 3.31
C ILE A 66 0.78 -12.16 3.76
N ARG A 67 1.70 -12.45 2.85
CA ARG A 67 3.13 -12.32 3.09
C ARG A 67 3.71 -11.25 2.18
N VAL A 68 4.49 -10.35 2.76
CA VAL A 68 5.18 -9.29 2.02
C VAL A 68 6.67 -9.31 2.30
N ALA A 69 7.46 -8.84 1.34
CA ALA A 69 8.92 -8.79 1.43
C ALA A 69 9.46 -7.40 1.08
N MET A 70 10.66 -7.14 1.59
CA MET A 70 11.53 -6.04 1.22
C MET A 70 12.91 -6.61 0.88
N ARG A 71 13.57 -6.03 -0.13
CA ARG A 71 14.91 -6.46 -0.57
C ARG A 71 16.04 -5.79 0.20
N ASN A 72 15.86 -4.54 0.61
CA ASN A 72 16.89 -3.75 1.30
C ASN A 72 16.28 -2.98 2.51
N PRO A 73 16.56 -3.36 3.76
CA PRO A 73 17.17 -4.64 4.15
C PRO A 73 16.28 -5.83 3.76
N ARG A 74 16.86 -7.02 3.61
CA ARG A 74 16.09 -8.22 3.28
C ARG A 74 15.26 -8.64 4.49
N ALA A 75 13.94 -8.58 4.35
CA ALA A 75 13.01 -8.99 5.40
C ALA A 75 11.67 -9.40 4.81
N GLU A 76 11.01 -10.33 5.49
CA GLU A 76 9.67 -10.82 5.15
C GLU A 76 8.77 -10.72 6.37
N TRP A 77 7.49 -10.41 6.14
CA TRP A 77 6.50 -10.27 7.20
C TRP A 77 5.19 -10.92 6.79
N ASP A 78 4.59 -11.68 7.71
CA ASP A 78 3.20 -12.09 7.60
C ASP A 78 2.30 -11.00 8.19
N ILE A 79 1.35 -10.53 7.40
CA ILE A 79 0.39 -9.51 7.81
C ILE A 79 -1.01 -10.14 7.88
N PRO A 80 -1.60 -10.25 9.08
CA PRO A 80 -2.95 -10.77 9.24
C PRO A 80 -3.98 -9.93 8.46
N VAL A 81 -4.84 -10.58 7.71
CA VAL A 81 -5.87 -9.94 6.88
C VAL A 81 -6.84 -9.11 7.73
N ARG A 82 -7.07 -9.48 8.99
CA ARG A 82 -7.86 -8.67 9.94
C ARG A 82 -7.33 -7.26 10.16
N ARG A 83 -6.04 -7.01 9.92
CA ARG A 83 -5.41 -5.67 10.04
C ARG A 83 -5.53 -4.83 8.77
N LEU A 84 -5.95 -5.43 7.65
CA LEU A 84 -5.94 -4.80 6.35
C LEU A 84 -7.26 -4.10 6.06
N LEU A 85 -7.17 -2.85 5.63
CA LEU A 85 -8.26 -2.09 5.03
C LEU A 85 -8.29 -2.33 3.52
N GLY A 86 -7.12 -2.41 2.87
CA GLY A 86 -7.03 -2.59 1.43
C GLY A 86 -5.64 -2.97 0.95
N LEU A 87 -5.59 -3.47 -0.28
CA LEU A 87 -4.38 -3.68 -1.06
C LEU A 87 -4.58 -3.01 -2.41
N VAL A 88 -3.56 -2.31 -2.90
CA VAL A 88 -3.61 -1.64 -4.21
C VAL A 88 -2.31 -1.90 -4.93
N ARG A 89 -2.41 -2.22 -6.23
CA ARG A 89 -1.24 -2.49 -7.04
C ARG A 89 -0.47 -1.20 -7.30
N CYS A 90 0.83 -1.27 -7.14
CA CYS A 90 1.74 -0.24 -7.57
C CYS A 90 2.19 -0.55 -9.01
N LEU A 91 2.04 0.43 -9.90
CA LEU A 91 2.44 0.32 -11.30
C LEU A 91 3.92 0.73 -11.52
N GLY A 92 4.56 1.28 -10.49
CA GLY A 92 5.94 1.75 -10.52
C GLY A 92 6.08 3.25 -10.27
N PRO A 93 7.28 3.80 -10.42
CA PRO A 93 7.51 5.24 -10.33
C PRO A 93 6.65 6.00 -11.34
N VAL A 94 6.19 7.19 -10.97
CA VAL A 94 5.47 8.09 -11.88
C VAL A 94 6.39 8.46 -13.05
N PRO A 95 5.98 8.19 -14.30
CA PRO A 95 6.72 8.59 -15.49
C PRO A 95 7.04 10.09 -15.51
N ALA A 96 8.19 10.46 -16.09
CA ALA A 96 8.69 11.83 -16.07
C ALA A 96 7.81 12.83 -16.85
N ASP A 97 7.00 12.33 -17.77
CA ASP A 97 6.10 13.07 -18.65
C ASP A 97 4.72 13.36 -18.02
N ILE A 98 4.40 12.76 -16.87
CA ILE A 98 3.17 13.10 -16.13
C ILE A 98 3.41 14.39 -15.34
N ALA A 99 2.71 15.45 -15.75
CA ALA A 99 2.72 16.74 -15.06
C ALA A 99 2.36 16.56 -13.57
N ARG A 100 3.32 16.87 -12.69
CA ARG A 100 3.12 16.81 -11.24
C ARG A 100 2.41 18.07 -10.79
N ILE A 101 1.14 17.94 -10.41
CA ILE A 101 0.47 19.00 -9.67
C ILE A 101 0.88 18.83 -8.21
N SER A 102 1.90 19.59 -7.79
CA SER A 102 2.24 19.69 -6.37
C SER A 102 1.24 20.64 -5.73
N MET A 103 0.38 20.11 -4.85
CA MET A 103 -0.51 20.93 -4.04
C MET A 103 0.11 21.09 -2.66
N SER A 104 0.22 22.31 -2.16
CA SER A 104 0.57 22.53 -0.75
C SER A 104 -0.50 21.94 0.17
N ASP A 105 -0.15 21.67 1.43
CA ASP A 105 -1.12 21.17 2.42
C ASP A 105 -2.37 22.08 2.53
N ASP A 106 -2.19 23.40 2.38
CA ASP A 106 -3.28 24.36 2.34
C ASP A 106 -4.18 24.17 1.11
N GLN A 107 -3.59 23.91 -0.06
CA GLN A 107 -4.33 23.63 -1.29
C GLN A 107 -5.08 22.30 -1.22
N VAL A 108 -4.49 21.27 -0.60
CA VAL A 108 -5.18 19.98 -0.39
C VAL A 108 -6.37 20.13 0.54
N ARG A 109 -6.21 20.87 1.66
CA ARG A 109 -7.30 21.16 2.60
C ARG A 109 -8.43 21.96 1.96
N ALA A 110 -8.09 22.91 1.08
CA ALA A 110 -9.07 23.70 0.35
C ALA A 110 -9.82 22.89 -0.71
N ALA A 111 -9.15 21.97 -1.39
CA ALA A 111 -9.74 21.16 -2.46
C ALA A 111 -10.63 20.01 -1.96
N PHE A 112 -10.37 19.51 -0.75
CA PHE A 112 -11.15 18.43 -0.13
C PHE A 112 -11.59 18.82 1.28
N PRO A 113 -12.55 19.76 1.44
CA PRO A 113 -13.08 20.10 2.74
C PRO A 113 -13.70 18.85 3.35
N ARG A 114 -13.27 18.50 4.57
CA ARG A 114 -13.86 17.38 5.32
C ARG A 114 -15.34 17.70 5.55
N SER A 115 -16.21 16.96 4.87
CA SER A 115 -17.65 16.88 5.12
C SER A 115 -17.95 16.19 6.44
#